data_AF-A0A391PG68-F1
#
_entry.id   AF-A0A391PG68-F1
#
_cell.length_a   1.000
_cell.length_b   1.000
_cell.length_c   1.000
_cell.angle_alpha   90.00
_cell.angle_beta   90.00
_cell.angle_gamma   90.00
#
_symmetry.space_group_name_H-M   'P 1'
#
loop_
_entity.id
_entity.type
_entity.pdbx_description
1 polymer ?
#
loop_
_entity_poly.entity_id
_entity_poly.type
_entity_poly.pdbx_seq_one_letter_code
_entity_poly.pdbx_strand_id
1 'polypeptide(L)'
;MAPTFCLGLYPDDTQRCALPRDRALNQAVRRAETDLAARSTFDYLDYSGYLCNDTVCPSIIGDTLVYRDGHHLTVNMSAALAPIIGADVLSLLTPEGKPATADTPARGLHPHRD
;
A
#
# COMPACT_ATOMS: atom_id res chain seq x y z
N MET A 1 1.18 -13.65 -15.29
CA MET A 1 2.67 -13.67 -15.30
C MET A 1 3.13 -12.92 -14.07
N ALA A 2 4.12 -13.44 -13.32
CA ALA A 2 4.59 -12.75 -12.12
C ALA A 2 5.22 -11.38 -12.46
N PRO A 3 5.05 -10.36 -11.60
CA PRO A 3 5.62 -9.02 -11.80
C PRO A 3 7.12 -9.03 -12.14
N THR A 4 7.91 -9.80 -11.39
CA THR A 4 9.36 -9.93 -11.56
C THR A 4 9.76 -10.49 -12.92
N PHE A 5 9.02 -11.48 -13.44
CA PHE A 5 9.28 -12.00 -14.78
C PHE A 5 8.92 -10.98 -15.87
N CYS A 6 7.82 -10.24 -15.70
CA CYS A 6 7.44 -9.17 -16.63
C CYS A 6 8.51 -8.07 -16.73
N LEU A 7 9.04 -7.64 -15.59
CA LEU A 7 10.09 -6.62 -15.54
C LEU A 7 11.38 -7.09 -16.22
N GLY A 8 11.69 -8.39 -16.16
CA GLY A 8 12.81 -8.97 -16.92
C GLY A 8 12.63 -8.90 -18.44
N LEU A 9 11.39 -8.90 -18.94
CA LEU A 9 11.08 -8.77 -20.36
C LEU A 9 10.96 -7.32 -20.83
N TYR A 10 10.55 -6.41 -19.94
CA TYR A 10 10.31 -5.00 -20.24
C TYR A 10 11.06 -4.07 -19.27
N PRO A 11 12.41 -4.11 -19.24
CA PRO A 11 13.19 -3.32 -18.30
C PRO A 11 13.05 -1.80 -18.52
N ASP A 12 12.80 -1.37 -19.75
CA ASP A 12 12.66 0.04 -20.12
C ASP A 12 11.20 0.54 -20.13
N ASP A 13 10.22 -0.34 -19.92
CA ASP A 13 8.78 -0.01 -19.91
C ASP A 13 8.06 -0.79 -18.81
N THR A 14 8.40 -0.45 -17.57
CA THR A 14 7.96 -1.15 -16.37
C THR A 14 6.46 -0.96 -16.10
N GLN A 15 5.83 0.05 -16.70
CA GLN A 15 4.38 0.28 -16.62
C GLN A 15 3.56 -0.82 -17.31
N ARG A 16 4.13 -1.53 -18.30
CA ARG A 16 3.51 -2.75 -18.85
C ARG A 16 3.27 -3.84 -17.83
N CYS A 17 4.02 -3.80 -16.73
CA CYS A 17 3.93 -4.74 -15.64
C CYS A 17 3.04 -4.23 -14.50
N ALA A 18 2.38 -3.08 -14.63
CA ALA A 18 1.39 -2.61 -13.67
C ALA A 18 0.09 -3.42 -13.81
N LEU A 19 -0.56 -3.71 -12.68
CA LEU A 19 -1.84 -4.40 -12.67
C LEU A 19 -2.98 -3.38 -12.60
N PRO A 20 -4.04 -3.47 -13.44
CA PRO A 20 -5.21 -2.60 -13.30
C PRO A 20 -5.79 -2.65 -11.88
N ARG A 21 -6.10 -1.48 -11.30
CA ARG A 21 -6.52 -1.35 -9.90
C ARG A 21 -7.76 -2.18 -9.59
N ASP A 22 -8.71 -2.25 -10.52
CA ASP A 22 -9.95 -3.03 -10.41
C ASP A 22 -9.73 -4.55 -10.38
N ARG A 23 -8.64 -5.03 -11.00
CA ARG A 23 -8.19 -6.42 -10.93
C ARG A 23 -7.37 -6.70 -9.67
N ALA A 24 -6.56 -5.73 -9.24
CA ALA A 24 -5.74 -5.86 -8.04
C ALA A 24 -6.58 -5.81 -6.76
N LEU A 25 -7.61 -4.96 -6.73
CA LEU A 25 -8.43 -4.69 -5.58
C LEU A 25 -9.88 -5.05 -5.87
N ASN A 26 -10.36 -6.13 -5.23
CA ASN A 26 -11.75 -6.55 -5.37
C ASN A 26 -12.70 -5.52 -4.73
N GLN A 27 -13.36 -4.72 -5.57
CA GLN A 27 -14.24 -3.64 -5.14
C GLN A 27 -15.42 -4.11 -4.27
N ALA A 28 -15.96 -5.31 -4.53
CA ALA A 28 -17.07 -5.84 -3.74
C ALA A 28 -16.63 -6.18 -2.31
N VAL A 29 -15.46 -6.82 -2.17
CA VAL A 29 -14.87 -7.13 -0.85
C VAL A 29 -14.56 -5.85 -0.09
N ARG A 30 -13.88 -4.90 -0.75
CA ARG A 30 -13.51 -3.63 -0.12
C ARG A 30 -14.72 -2.83 0.36
N ARG A 31 -15.79 -2.75 -0.43
CA ARG A 31 -17.05 -2.13 0.00
C ARG A 31 -17.64 -2.83 1.21
N ALA A 32 -17.67 -4.16 1.22
CA ALA A 32 -18.18 -4.92 2.36
C ALA A 32 -17.37 -4.68 3.64
N GLU A 33 -16.04 -4.56 3.53
CA GLU A 33 -15.16 -4.23 4.65
C GLU A 33 -15.40 -2.81 5.18
N THR A 34 -15.47 -1.80 4.30
CA THR A 34 -15.71 -0.41 4.69
C THR A 34 -17.11 -0.22 5.28
N ASP A 35 -18.12 -0.89 4.73
CA ASP A 35 -19.48 -0.88 5.25
C ASP A 35 -19.57 -1.55 6.61
N LEU A 36 -18.74 -2.57 6.88
CA LEU A 36 -18.66 -3.22 8.18
C LEU A 36 -17.97 -2.31 9.20
N ALA A 37 -16.87 -1.68 8.81
CA ALA A 37 -16.17 -0.72 9.67
C ALA A 37 -17.09 0.42 10.10
N ALA A 38 -17.81 1.02 9.15
CA ALA A 38 -18.73 2.14 9.39
C ALA A 38 -19.89 1.83 10.37
N ARG A 39 -20.25 0.55 10.55
CA ARG A 39 -21.30 0.11 11.48
C ARG A 39 -20.77 -0.57 12.74
N SER A 40 -19.46 -0.50 12.97
CA SER A 40 -18.76 -1.19 14.05
C SER A 40 -17.95 -0.22 14.91
N THR A 41 -17.23 -0.75 15.89
CA THR A 41 -16.33 0.02 16.75
C THR A 41 -14.85 -0.18 16.40
N PHE A 42 -14.54 -0.78 15.24
CA PHE A 42 -13.15 -0.96 14.81
C PHE A 42 -12.79 0.01 13.68
N ASP A 43 -11.53 0.43 13.67
CA ASP A 43 -10.97 1.28 12.63
C ASP A 43 -10.61 0.50 11.36
N TYR A 44 -10.80 1.11 10.20
CA TYR A 44 -10.38 0.57 8.91
C TYR A 44 -9.24 1.43 8.33
N LEU A 45 -8.03 0.85 8.34
CA LEU A 45 -6.83 1.48 7.78
C LEU A 45 -6.59 0.96 6.36
N ASP A 46 -6.71 1.85 5.37
CA ASP A 46 -6.53 1.52 3.95
C ASP A 46 -5.16 1.96 3.43
N TYR A 47 -4.27 0.99 3.24
CA TYR A 47 -2.94 1.24 2.68
C TYR A 47 -2.87 1.05 1.15
N SER A 48 -4.00 0.80 0.47
CA SER A 48 -4.00 0.55 -0.98
C SER A 48 -3.46 1.74 -1.78
N GLY A 49 -3.62 2.97 -1.27
CA GLY A 49 -3.06 4.18 -1.87
C GLY A 49 -1.53 4.21 -1.88
N TYR A 50 -0.85 3.41 -1.06
CA TYR A 50 0.61 3.29 -1.08
C TYR A 50 1.12 2.27 -2.11
N LEU A 51 0.23 1.44 -2.65
CA LEU A 51 0.55 0.38 -3.60
C LEU A 51 0.01 0.65 -5.00
N CYS A 52 -1.01 1.50 -5.10
CA CYS A 52 -1.77 1.71 -6.32
C CYS A 52 -2.19 3.18 -6.44
N ASN A 53 -2.08 3.74 -7.64
CA ASN A 53 -2.72 5.00 -8.02
C ASN A 53 -4.19 4.77 -8.41
N ASP A 54 -4.84 5.78 -8.97
CA ASP A 54 -6.27 5.72 -9.28
C ASP A 54 -6.63 4.66 -10.32
N THR A 55 -5.69 4.26 -11.17
CA THR A 55 -5.94 3.36 -12.31
C THR A 55 -5.20 2.02 -12.25
N VAL A 56 -4.01 1.99 -11.67
CA VAL A 56 -3.11 0.83 -11.66
C VAL A 56 -2.35 0.66 -10.35
N CYS A 57 -1.84 -0.54 -10.14
CA CYS A 57 -0.88 -0.91 -9.09
C CYS A 57 0.48 -1.18 -9.76
N PRO A 58 1.42 -0.22 -9.75
CA PRO A 58 2.70 -0.35 -10.42
C PRO A 58 3.56 -1.46 -9.80
N SER A 59 4.35 -2.14 -10.64
CA SER A 59 5.35 -3.11 -10.14
C SER A 59 6.58 -2.43 -9.53
N ILE A 60 6.82 -1.15 -9.87
CA ILE A 60 7.91 -0.32 -9.32
C ILE A 60 7.32 1.03 -8.92
N ILE A 61 7.69 1.48 -7.72
CA ILE A 61 7.32 2.75 -7.11
C ILE A 61 8.62 3.48 -6.77
N GLY A 62 8.89 4.61 -7.42
CA GLY A 62 10.19 5.28 -7.31
C GLY A 62 11.33 4.34 -7.74
N ASP A 63 12.19 3.98 -6.81
CA ASP A 63 13.28 3.01 -6.96
C ASP A 63 12.99 1.64 -6.33
N THR A 64 11.78 1.43 -5.83
CA THR A 64 11.40 0.24 -5.05
C THR A 64 10.57 -0.74 -5.88
N LEU A 65 11.06 -1.98 -5.97
CA LEU A 65 10.27 -3.10 -6.49
C LEU A 65 9.17 -3.47 -5.49
N VAL A 66 7.91 -3.39 -5.93
CA VAL A 66 6.75 -3.50 -5.02
C VAL A 66 6.43 -4.95 -4.69
N TYR A 67 6.34 -5.80 -5.72
CA TYR A 67 5.84 -7.17 -5.59
C TYR A 67 6.90 -8.23 -5.88
N ARG A 68 6.92 -9.29 -5.07
CA ARG A 68 7.72 -10.50 -5.33
C ARG A 68 7.04 -11.39 -6.37
N ASP A 69 5.73 -11.54 -6.23
CA ASP A 69 4.85 -12.36 -7.07
C ASP A 69 3.43 -11.74 -7.10
N GLY A 70 2.43 -12.46 -7.60
CA GLY A 70 1.06 -11.94 -7.74
C GLY A 70 0.32 -11.66 -6.42
N HIS A 71 0.88 -12.03 -5.26
CA HIS A 71 0.20 -11.91 -3.96
C HIS A 71 1.08 -11.33 -2.84
N HIS A 72 2.40 -11.25 -3.04
CA HIS A 72 3.33 -10.85 -1.98
C HIS A 72 4.08 -9.56 -2.32
N LEU A 73 4.25 -8.70 -1.32
CA LEU A 73 5.18 -7.58 -1.36
C LEU A 73 6.63 -8.07 -1.28
N THR A 74 7.57 -7.26 -1.77
CA THR A 74 8.99 -7.48 -1.48
C THR A 74 9.33 -7.14 -0.03
N VAL A 75 10.51 -7.55 0.42
CA VAL A 75 11.06 -7.15 1.73
C VAL A 75 11.21 -5.63 1.81
N ASN A 76 11.73 -5.01 0.75
CA ASN A 76 11.96 -3.57 0.74
C ASN A 76 10.65 -2.78 0.79
N MET A 77 9.63 -3.19 0.03
CA MET A 77 8.31 -2.53 0.08
C MET A 77 7.65 -2.72 1.45
N SER A 78 7.73 -3.92 2.03
CA SER A 78 7.23 -4.17 3.39
C SER A 78 7.93 -3.30 4.44
N ALA A 79 9.27 -3.17 4.35
CA ALA A 79 10.04 -2.33 5.24
C ALA A 79 9.74 -0.83 5.06
N ALA A 80 9.44 -0.39 3.83
CA ALA A 80 9.02 0.98 3.55
C ALA A 80 7.63 1.31 4.12
N LEU A 81 6.70 0.36 4.12
CA LEU A 81 5.37 0.51 4.72
C LEU A 81 5.37 0.43 6.24
N ALA A 82 6.28 -0.35 6.83
CA ALA A 82 6.34 -0.61 8.26
C ALA A 82 6.27 0.65 9.15
N PRO A 83 7.04 1.74 8.92
CA PRO A 83 6.95 2.94 9.77
C PRO A 83 5.59 3.64 9.68
N ILE A 84 4.92 3.62 8.52
CA ILE A 84 3.59 4.23 8.32
C ILE A 84 2.55 3.43 9.10
N ILE A 85 2.49 2.11 8.85
CA ILE A 85 1.56 1.21 9.53
C ILE A 85 1.79 1.25 11.04
N GLY A 86 3.05 1.26 11.48
CA GLY A 86 3.40 1.32 12.90
C GLY A 86 2.93 2.60 13.57
N ALA A 87 3.10 3.76 12.92
CA ALA A 87 2.62 5.04 13.44
C ALA A 87 1.09 5.08 13.54
N ASP A 88 0.38 4.62 12.51
CA ASP A 88 -1.08 4.60 12.49
C ASP A 88 -1.62 3.67 13.58
N VAL A 89 -1.09 2.44 13.69
CA VAL A 89 -1.49 1.49 14.75
C VAL A 89 -1.21 2.05 16.14
N LEU A 90 -0.03 2.66 16.38
CA LEU A 90 0.29 3.27 17.67
C LEU A 90 -0.65 4.43 18.03
N SER A 91 -1.11 5.20 17.05
CA SER A 91 -2.07 6.29 17.26
C SER A 91 -3.44 5.80 17.75
N LEU A 92 -3.85 4.59 17.33
CA LEU A 92 -5.10 3.98 17.78
C LEU A 92 -4.99 3.33 19.16
N LEU A 93 -3.77 3.00 19.59
CA LEU A 93 -3.52 2.40 20.90
C LEU A 93 -3.30 3.43 22.01
N THR A 94 -3.10 4.69 21.67
CA THR A 94 -2.87 5.74 22.67
C THR A 94 -4.20 6.17 23.28
N PRO A 95 -4.36 6.13 24.62
CA PRO A 95 -5.55 6.66 25.27
C PRO A 95 -5.73 8.14 24.89
N GLU A 96 -6.96 8.56 24.60
CA GLU A 96 -7.30 9.93 24.23
C GLU A 96 -6.60 10.94 25.16
N GLY A 97 -5.65 11.73 24.62
CA GLY A 97 -5.06 12.86 25.36
C GLY A 97 -3.53 13.06 25.31
N LYS A 98 -2.74 12.34 24.51
CA LYS A 98 -1.30 12.65 24.35
C LYS A 98 -0.88 12.72 22.88
N PRO A 99 -0.30 13.83 22.38
CA PRO A 99 0.18 13.89 21.02
C PRO A 99 1.35 12.93 20.86
N ALA A 100 1.25 12.00 19.90
CA ALA A 100 2.40 11.24 19.46
C ALA A 100 3.36 12.21 18.77
N THR A 101 4.48 12.53 19.41
CA THR A 101 5.56 13.30 18.79
C THR A 101 6.19 12.42 17.72
N ALA A 102 5.78 12.63 16.47
CA ALA A 102 6.44 12.08 15.30
C ALA A 102 7.79 12.77 15.15
N ASP A 103 8.85 12.13 15.62
CA ASP A 103 10.22 12.58 15.39
C ASP A 103 11.04 11.46 14.77
N THR A 104 10.77 11.21 13.49
CA THR A 104 11.74 10.62 12.55
C THR A 104 11.31 11.04 11.15
N PRO A 105 12.17 11.68 10.34
CA PRO A 105 11.88 11.88 8.93
C PRO A 105 12.02 10.51 8.27
N ALA A 106 10.93 9.73 8.23
CA ALA A 106 10.83 8.65 7.27
C ALA A 106 10.99 9.29 5.91
N ARG A 107 11.91 8.78 5.08
CA ARG A 107 12.01 9.15 3.67
C ARG A 107 10.65 8.83 3.07
N GLY A 108 9.80 9.86 2.97
CA GLY A 108 8.36 9.68 3.05
C GLY A 108 7.84 8.91 1.86
N LEU A 109 7.47 7.66 2.07
CA LEU A 109 6.53 7.00 1.17
C LEU A 109 5.21 7.73 1.38
N HIS A 110 4.76 8.44 0.36
CA HIS A 110 3.45 9.08 0.33
C HIS A 110 2.49 8.19 -0.45
N PRO A 111 1.18 8.29 -0.23
CA PRO A 111 0.23 7.64 -1.12
C PRO A 111 0.52 8.05 -2.56
N HIS A 112 0.58 7.06 -3.46
CA HIS A 112 0.67 7.29 -4.89
C HIS A 112 -0.68 7.78 -5.39
N ARG A 113 -0.96 9.07 -5.20
CA ARG A 113 -2.13 9.73 -5.77
C ARG A 113 -1.66 10.59 -6.95
N ASP A 114 -1.89 10.07 -8.15
CA ASP A 114 -1.94 10.79 -9.43
C ASP A 114 -3.06 10.18 -10.27
#